data_AF-A0A2T8F8Q5-F1
#
_entry.id   AF-A0A2T8F8Q5-F1
#
_cell.length_a   1.000
_cell.length_b   1.000
_cell.length_c   1.000
_cell.angle_alpha   90.00
_cell.angle_beta   90.00
_cell.angle_gamma   90.00
#
_symmetry.space_group_name_H-M   'P 1'
#
loop_
_entity.id
_entity.type
_entity.pdbx_description
1 polymer ?
#
loop_
_entity_poly.entity_id
_entity_poly.type
_entity_poly.pdbx_seq_one_letter_code
_entity_poly.pdbx_strand_id
1 'polypeptide(L)' 'MSERAVPFHCPYCGDENLFPREGHGAWECRSCLRAFRLEFDGLVRPAGASS' A
#
# COMPACT_ATOMS: atom_id res chain seq x y z
N MET A 1 -15.26 4.10 -7.42
CA MET A 1 -13.78 4.16 -7.47
C MET A 1 -13.29 2.87 -6.85
N SER A 2 -12.64 1.98 -7.60
CA SER A 2 -12.23 0.68 -7.05
C SER A 2 -11.30 0.90 -5.86
N GLU A 3 -11.71 0.43 -4.68
CA GLU A 3 -10.96 0.42 -3.40
C GLU A 3 -9.68 -0.46 -3.44
N ARG A 4 -9.21 -0.82 -4.63
CA ARG A 4 -8.07 -1.70 -4.85
C ARG A 4 -6.90 -0.89 -5.39
N ALA A 5 -6.31 -0.06 -4.53
CA ALA A 5 -5.00 0.52 -4.84
C ALA A 5 -3.97 -0.61 -4.93
N VAL A 6 -3.26 -0.67 -6.05
CA VAL A 6 -2.15 -1.60 -6.25
C VAL A 6 -0.87 -0.86 -5.86
N PRO A 7 -0.06 -1.36 -4.91
CA PRO A 7 1.26 -0.81 -4.68
C PRO A 7 2.14 -1.07 -5.90
N PHE A 8 2.88 -0.06 -6.34
CA PHE A 8 3.86 -0.23 -7.42
C PHE A 8 5.20 -0.76 -6.89
N HIS A 9 5.60 -0.38 -5.67
CA HIS A 9 6.88 -0.78 -5.07
C HIS A 9 6.71 -1.38 -3.67
N CYS A 10 7.51 -2.40 -3.36
CA CYS A 10 7.56 -3.00 -2.03
C CYS A 10 8.10 -1.97 -1.03
N PRO A 11 7.39 -1.69 0.09
CA PRO A 11 7.86 -0.72 1.08
C PRO A 11 9.14 -1.14 1.81
N TYR A 12 9.56 -2.41 1.65
CA TYR A 12 10.75 -2.94 2.31
C TYR A 12 11.98 -3.03 1.41
N CYS A 13 11.83 -3.32 0.11
CA CYS A 13 12.97 -3.54 -0.79
C CYS A 13 12.90 -2.77 -2.11
N GLY A 14 11.84 -2.00 -2.37
CA GLY A 14 11.68 -1.21 -3.60
C GLY A 14 11.32 -2.01 -4.87
N ASP A 15 11.30 -3.34 -4.79
CA ASP A 15 10.97 -4.22 -5.92
C ASP A 15 9.47 -4.22 -6.26
N GLU A 16 9.12 -4.50 -7.51
CA GLU A 16 7.76 -4.47 -8.07
C GLU A 16 7.09 -5.85 -8.11
N ASN A 17 7.79 -6.91 -7.66
CA ASN A 17 7.34 -8.30 -7.63
C ASN A 17 6.30 -8.55 -6.52
N LEU A 18 5.16 -7.87 -6.62
CA LEU A 18 4.09 -7.76 -5.63
C LEU A 18 2.84 -8.55 -6.05
N PHE A 19 2.27 -9.31 -5.12
CA PHE A 19 1.07 -10.12 -5.37
C PHE A 19 0.02 -9.91 -4.28
N PRO A 20 -1.27 -9.86 -4.64
CA PRO A 20 -2.34 -9.82 -3.66
C PRO A 20 -2.43 -11.15 -2.93
N ARG A 21 -2.72 -11.09 -1.63
CA ARG A 21 -3.08 -12.26 -0.81
C ARG A 21 -4.55 -12.19 -0.42
N GLU A 22 -5.06 -13.28 0.14
CA GLU A 22 -6.37 -13.27 0.78
C GLU A 22 -6.41 -12.29 1.96
N GLY A 23 -7.52 -11.56 2.07
CA GLY A 23 -7.75 -10.53 3.10
C GLY A 23 -7.67 -9.10 2.56
N HIS A 24 -8.41 -8.19 3.19
CA HIS A 24 -8.49 -6.80 2.76
C HIS A 24 -7.10 -6.14 2.75
N GLY A 25 -6.73 -5.60 1.59
CA GLY A 25 -5.45 -4.92 1.38
C GLY A 25 -4.21 -5.78 1.60
N ALA A 26 -4.31 -7.11 1.62
CA ALA A 26 -3.18 -7.99 1.90
C ALA A 26 -2.27 -8.18 0.66
N TRP A 27 -0.96 -8.00 0.83
CA TRP A 27 0.04 -8.08 -0.24
C TRP A 27 1.32 -8.77 0.21
N GLU A 28 1.95 -9.53 -0.69
CA GLU A 28 3.31 -10.08 -0.53
C GLU A 28 4.26 -9.50 -1.57
N CYS A 29 5.54 -9.40 -1.20
CA CYS A 29 6.64 -9.24 -2.14
C CYS A 29 7.40 -10.55 -2.27
N ARG A 30 7.47 -11.11 -3.48
CA ARG A 30 8.17 -12.37 -3.74
C ARG A 30 9.69 -12.22 -3.86
N SER A 31 10.20 -11.00 -4.06
CA SER A 31 11.65 -10.75 -4.08
C SER A 31 12.28 -10.75 -2.69
N CYS A 32 11.59 -10.20 -1.67
CA CYS A 32 12.11 -10.14 -0.30
C CYS A 32 11.31 -10.97 0.73
N LEU A 33 10.33 -11.75 0.25
CA LEU A 33 9.50 -12.68 1.01
C LEU A 33 8.74 -12.05 2.19
N ARG A 34 8.42 -10.75 2.11
CA ARG A 34 7.68 -10.03 3.15
C ARG A 34 6.21 -9.90 2.82
N ALA A 35 5.39 -10.08 3.85
CA ALA A 35 3.96 -9.91 3.85
C ALA A 35 3.57 -8.57 4.52
N PHE A 36 2.64 -7.82 3.93
CA PHE A 36 2.11 -6.57 4.50
C PHE A 36 0.64 -6.36 4.15
N ARG A 37 0.04 -5.30 4.70
CA ARG A 37 -1.32 -4.83 4.41
C ARG A 37 -1.29 -3.35 4.08
N LEU A 38 -2.13 -2.93 3.13
CA LEU A 38 -2.43 -1.53 2.83
C LEU A 38 -3.84 -1.19 3.30
N GLU A 39 -3.99 0.01 3.84
CA GLU A 39 -5.26 0.56 4.29
C GLU A 39 -5.37 2.02 3.83
N PHE A 40 -6.56 2.44 3.43
CA PHE A 40 -6.84 3.83 3.11
C PHE A 40 -7.39 4.51 4.35
N ASP A 41 -6.56 5.30 5.02
CA ASP A 41 -6.94 6.00 6.25
C ASP A 41 -7.85 7.22 6.01
N GLY A 42 -7.82 7.79 4.80
CA GLY A 42 -8.57 9.00 4.45
C GLY A 42 -7.72 10.07 3.76
N LEU A 43 -8.33 11.24 3.54
CA LEU A 43 -7.62 12.41 3.01
C LEU A 43 -6.95 13.18 4.16
N VAL A 44 -5.63 13.36 4.07
CA VAL A 44 -4.90 14.21 5.02
C VAL A 44 -5.12 15.68 4.72
N ARG A 45 -5.40 16.49 5.75
CA ARG A 45 -5.35 17.96 5.64
C ARG A 45 -3.91 18.42 5.89
N PRO A 46 -3.27 19.16 4.96
CA PRO A 46 -1.99 19.78 5.24
C PRO A 46 -2.15 20.82 6.37
N ALA A 47 -1.23 20.83 7.34
CA ALA A 47 -1.31 21.60 8.58
C ALA A 47 -1.16 23.14 8.42
N GLY A 48 -1.50 23.70 7.25
CA GLY A 48 -1.27 25.11 6.92
C GLY A 48 -2.42 25.84 6.22
N ALA A 49 -3.61 25.25 6.13
CA ALA A 49 -4.79 25.97 5.63
C ALA A 49 -5.42 26.80 6.78
N SER A 50 -4.69 27.79 7.25
CA SER A 50 -5.22 28.94 7.97
C SER A 50 -5.21 30.12 7.01
N SER A 51 -6.38 30.65 6.70
CA SER A 51 -6.56 32.05 6.36
C SER A 51 -7.52 32.63 7.40
#